data_AF-I4A835-F1
#
_entry.id   AF-I4A835-F1
#
_cell.length_a   1.000
_cell.length_b   1.000
_cell.length_c   1.000
_cell.angle_alpha   90.00
_cell.angle_beta   90.00
_cell.angle_gamma   90.00
#
_symmetry.space_group_name_H-M   'P 1'
#
loop_
_entity.id
_entity.type
_entity.pdbx_description
1 polymer ?
#
loop_
_entity_poly.entity_id
_entity_poly.type
_entity_poly.pdbx_seq_one_letter_code
_entity_poly.pdbx_strand_id
1 'polypeptide(L)'
;MKIEMKKALIMTLSLILAVFIGLSWVRPGNDVLLQAKEVLPEAQSFKKIASSPLTLEGISQDSSGEKEIKGYVVIAKASSYGGPITIATGINPYGVILGTALIEHKDTPSFIRVVMKHDYLKQFEDKKITDPLSIKQDINAISGATYSSRGIAEAISIGSHEVARNQFGLEVEDEEAAFVFGVREGSVIVLVILMLVGIALKNDRIRWITMAGSLVLIGFQYNTPISLSNLASFLMGYLPSIRQNLVWYIFLTVIPILTFLIGKNLYCFWLCPFGALQELLAKVFVSKEVICCSRAVEQKVALVRYVLLYIALLGAVIYQSPGLAGYEPFATLFGMQGDIVEWLILMVVLLSALFIRRFWCRFFCPGMIFNRIILRLRHHWIDFKRKFGAKLNQGCPAQNSVDQ
;
A
#
# COMPACT_ATOMS: atom_id res chain seq x y z
N MET A 1 19.89 16.13 22.73
CA MET A 1 18.42 16.16 22.96
C MET A 1 17.75 17.34 22.26
N LYS A 2 18.13 18.60 22.52
CA LYS A 2 17.53 19.78 21.84
C LYS A 2 17.76 19.84 20.31
N ILE A 3 18.93 19.40 19.83
CA ILE A 3 19.27 19.44 18.39
C ILE A 3 18.43 18.43 17.58
N GLU A 4 18.28 17.20 18.07
CA GLU A 4 17.45 16.17 17.44
C GLU A 4 15.96 16.56 17.43
N MET A 5 15.49 17.20 18.50
CA MET A 5 14.12 17.70 18.58
C MET A 5 13.86 18.87 17.61
N LYS A 6 14.84 19.77 17.42
CA LYS A 6 14.76 20.85 16.40
C LYS A 6 14.74 20.30 14.98
N LYS A 7 15.59 19.32 14.66
CA LYS A 7 15.61 18.67 13.32
C LYS A 7 14.30 17.94 13.04
N ALA A 8 13.78 17.20 14.01
CA ALA A 8 12.49 16.53 13.89
C ALA A 8 11.36 17.54 13.68
N LEU A 9 11.35 18.65 14.43
CA LEU A 9 10.34 19.71 14.29
C LEU A 9 10.37 20.35 12.89
N ILE A 10 11.58 20.67 12.38
CA ILE A 10 11.75 21.23 11.03
C ILE A 10 11.27 20.25 9.97
N MET A 11 11.64 18.96 10.08
CA MET A 11 11.17 17.92 9.16
C MET A 11 9.65 17.73 9.21
N THR A 12 9.02 17.83 10.38
CA THR A 12 7.56 17.74 10.48
C THR A 12 6.89 18.97 9.87
N LEU A 13 7.42 20.18 10.12
CA LEU A 13 6.88 21.41 9.57
C LEU A 13 7.02 21.46 8.04
N SER A 14 8.14 20.99 7.49
CA SER A 14 8.33 20.91 6.04
C SER A 14 7.44 19.85 5.40
N LEU A 15 7.18 18.72 6.06
CA LEU A 15 6.22 17.73 5.57
C LEU A 15 4.80 18.31 5.56
N ILE A 16 4.41 19.03 6.63
CA ILE A 16 3.12 19.73 6.71
C ILE A 16 3.01 20.76 5.58
N LEU A 17 4.05 21.58 5.37
CA LEU A 17 4.10 22.55 4.27
C LEU A 17 4.00 21.86 2.91
N ALA A 18 4.68 20.73 2.71
CA ALA A 18 4.59 19.95 1.49
C ALA A 18 3.19 19.37 1.25
N VAL A 19 2.46 18.98 2.32
CA VAL A 19 1.04 18.60 2.21
C VAL A 19 0.22 19.78 1.70
N PHE A 20 0.40 20.98 2.26
CA PHE A 20 -0.30 22.18 1.80
C PHE A 20 0.03 22.53 0.34
N ILE A 21 1.31 22.49 -0.04
CA ILE A 21 1.74 22.72 -1.44
C ILE A 21 1.13 21.65 -2.36
N GLY A 22 1.21 20.38 -1.99
CA GLY A 22 0.65 19.27 -2.76
C GLY A 22 -0.86 19.43 -2.96
N LEU A 23 -1.61 19.86 -1.93
CA LEU A 23 -3.04 20.15 -2.03
C LEU A 23 -3.35 21.34 -2.95
N SER A 24 -2.46 22.34 -3.03
CA SER A 24 -2.64 23.51 -3.90
C SER A 24 -2.24 23.28 -5.37
N TRP A 25 -1.44 22.25 -5.67
CA TRP A 25 -0.99 21.91 -7.03
C TRP A 25 -1.97 21.02 -7.82
N VAL A 26 -3.19 20.83 -7.31
CA VAL A 26 -4.26 20.08 -7.99
C VAL A 26 -4.64 20.81 -9.28
N ARG A 27 -4.09 20.35 -10.41
CA ARG A 27 -4.55 20.68 -11.77
C ARG A 27 -5.22 19.46 -12.41
N PRO A 28 -6.55 19.32 -12.31
CA PRO A 28 -7.30 18.42 -13.17
C PRO A 28 -7.97 19.25 -14.26
N GLY A 29 -7.67 18.99 -15.54
CA GLY A 29 -8.43 19.67 -16.59
C GLY A 29 -8.10 19.28 -18.03
N ASN A 30 -6.82 19.19 -18.39
CA ASN A 30 -6.47 19.08 -19.82
C ASN A 30 -6.34 17.64 -20.34
N ASP A 31 -5.95 16.67 -19.50
CA ASP A 31 -5.70 15.30 -19.97
C ASP A 31 -6.99 14.49 -20.18
N VAL A 32 -8.05 14.79 -19.41
CA VAL A 32 -9.31 14.06 -19.40
C VAL A 32 -9.97 14.01 -20.79
N LEU A 33 -9.96 15.11 -21.53
CA LEU A 33 -10.56 15.17 -22.87
C LEU A 33 -9.75 14.37 -23.90
N LEU A 34 -8.42 14.33 -23.76
CA LEU A 34 -7.55 13.53 -24.63
C LEU A 34 -7.85 12.04 -24.45
N GLN A 35 -7.94 11.60 -23.20
CA GLN A 35 -8.22 10.21 -22.84
C GLN A 35 -9.68 9.81 -23.14
N ALA A 36 -10.63 10.74 -23.03
CA ALA A 36 -12.01 10.51 -23.46
C ALA A 36 -12.10 10.22 -24.96
N LYS A 37 -11.29 10.92 -25.78
CA LYS A 37 -11.22 10.67 -27.22
C LYS A 37 -10.53 9.35 -27.57
N GLU A 38 -9.61 8.88 -26.73
CA GLU A 38 -8.96 7.57 -26.89
C GLU A 38 -9.95 6.42 -26.71
N VAL A 39 -10.82 6.49 -25.70
CA VAL A 39 -11.79 5.41 -25.39
C VAL A 39 -13.12 5.52 -26.15
N LEU A 40 -13.44 6.70 -26.71
CA LEU A 40 -14.62 6.93 -27.55
C LEU A 40 -14.23 7.76 -28.80
N PRO A 41 -13.53 7.17 -29.78
CA PRO A 41 -12.98 7.89 -30.93
C PRO A 41 -14.04 8.42 -31.90
N GLU A 42 -15.24 7.85 -31.90
CA GLU A 42 -16.35 8.26 -32.78
C GLU A 42 -17.01 9.59 -32.36
N ALA A 43 -16.78 10.03 -31.12
CA ALA A 43 -17.33 11.29 -30.62
C ALA A 43 -16.51 12.50 -31.11
N GLN A 44 -17.18 13.50 -31.69
CA GLN A 44 -16.55 14.75 -32.12
C GLN A 44 -16.42 15.75 -30.95
N SER A 45 -17.35 15.70 -29.99
CA SER A 45 -17.37 16.57 -28.82
C SER A 45 -17.90 15.83 -27.59
N PHE A 46 -17.58 16.33 -26.40
CA PHE A 46 -18.00 15.74 -25.13
C PHE A 46 -18.77 16.76 -24.29
N LYS A 47 -19.93 16.36 -23.78
CA LYS A 47 -20.75 17.16 -22.86
C LYS A 47 -20.79 16.49 -21.49
N LYS A 48 -20.44 17.23 -20.44
CA LYS A 48 -20.53 16.71 -19.07
C LYS A 48 -21.99 16.53 -18.65
N ILE A 49 -22.35 15.34 -18.16
CA ILE A 49 -23.70 14.98 -17.70
C ILE A 49 -23.75 14.60 -16.21
N ALA A 50 -22.65 14.08 -15.63
CA ALA A 50 -22.54 13.80 -14.21
C ALA A 50 -21.18 14.23 -13.64
N SER A 51 -21.09 14.41 -12.32
CA SER A 51 -19.84 14.84 -11.64
C SER A 51 -19.25 13.82 -10.67
N SER A 52 -20.00 12.78 -10.29
CA SER A 52 -19.53 11.77 -9.34
C SER A 52 -20.17 10.41 -9.65
N PRO A 53 -19.48 9.52 -10.39
CA PRO A 53 -18.25 9.75 -11.16
C PRO A 53 -18.45 10.79 -12.29
N LEU A 54 -17.35 11.30 -12.84
CA LEU A 54 -17.43 12.24 -13.96
C LEU A 54 -17.87 11.48 -15.21
N THR A 55 -19.06 11.79 -15.71
CA THR A 55 -19.64 11.14 -16.90
C THR A 55 -19.83 12.18 -18.00
N LEU A 56 -19.32 11.85 -19.19
CA LEU A 56 -19.34 12.66 -20.39
C LEU A 56 -20.17 11.95 -21.47
N GLU A 57 -21.08 12.68 -22.11
CA GLU A 57 -21.83 12.25 -23.29
C GLU A 57 -21.03 12.60 -24.55
N GLY A 58 -20.74 11.60 -25.38
CA GLY A 58 -20.04 11.76 -26.65
C GLY A 58 -21.04 12.06 -27.78
N ILE A 59 -20.84 13.18 -28.47
CA ILE A 59 -21.75 13.67 -29.51
C ILE A 59 -20.99 13.81 -30.82
N SER A 60 -21.60 13.34 -31.91
CA SER A 60 -21.20 13.64 -33.28
C SER A 60 -22.33 14.42 -33.98
N GLN A 61 -21.97 15.23 -34.98
CA GLN A 61 -22.95 15.75 -35.93
C GLN A 61 -23.04 14.82 -37.13
N ASP A 62 -24.26 14.51 -37.56
CA ASP A 62 -24.49 13.81 -38.83
C ASP A 62 -24.38 14.77 -40.04
N SER A 63 -24.53 14.23 -41.25
CA SER A 63 -24.49 15.01 -42.50
C SER A 63 -25.57 16.11 -42.58
N SER A 64 -26.62 16.01 -41.76
CA SER A 64 -27.75 16.93 -41.65
C SER A 64 -27.57 18.00 -40.56
N GLY A 65 -26.54 17.88 -39.72
CA GLY A 65 -26.31 18.74 -38.56
C GLY A 65 -27.11 18.35 -37.31
N GLU A 66 -27.84 17.24 -37.32
CA GLU A 66 -28.49 16.69 -36.13
C GLU A 66 -27.45 16.02 -35.21
N LYS A 67 -27.71 16.11 -33.91
CA LYS A 67 -26.82 15.57 -32.87
C LYS A 67 -27.09 14.09 -32.70
N GLU A 68 -26.08 13.27 -32.96
CA GLU A 68 -26.11 11.84 -32.74
C GLU A 68 -25.26 11.49 -31.50
N ILE A 69 -25.84 10.74 -30.56
CA ILE A 69 -25.14 10.24 -29.39
C ILE A 69 -24.30 9.03 -29.82
N LYS A 70 -22.97 9.16 -29.71
CA LYS A 70 -22.03 8.08 -30.02
C LYS A 70 -21.69 7.22 -28.80
N GLY A 71 -22.06 7.65 -27.61
CA GLY A 71 -21.89 6.88 -26.38
C GLY A 71 -21.55 7.75 -25.18
N TYR A 72 -20.97 7.12 -24.16
CA TYR A 72 -20.63 7.74 -22.89
C TYR A 72 -19.18 7.43 -22.52
N VAL A 73 -18.52 8.39 -21.87
CA VAL A 73 -17.23 8.20 -21.22
C VAL A 73 -17.41 8.46 -19.74
N VAL A 74 -17.13 7.45 -18.92
CA VAL A 74 -17.20 7.55 -17.46
C VAL A 74 -15.80 7.45 -16.86
N ILE A 75 -15.51 8.36 -15.94
CA ILE A 75 -14.21 8.45 -15.26
C ILE A 75 -14.43 8.15 -13.79
N ALA A 76 -14.05 6.94 -13.42
CA ALA A 76 -14.25 6.39 -12.09
C ALA A 76 -12.90 6.17 -11.39
N LYS A 77 -12.93 6.22 -10.06
CA LYS A 77 -11.77 6.06 -9.20
C LYS A 77 -12.03 4.95 -8.18
N ALA A 78 -11.04 4.10 -7.98
CA ALA A 78 -11.06 3.03 -6.98
C ALA A 78 -9.75 2.94 -6.20
N SER A 79 -9.73 2.17 -5.11
CA SER A 79 -8.52 1.94 -4.31
C SER A 79 -7.63 0.87 -4.94
N SER A 80 -6.32 1.08 -4.91
CA SER A 80 -5.31 0.18 -5.48
C SER A 80 -4.13 -0.03 -4.52
N TYR A 81 -3.07 -0.72 -4.96
CA TYR A 81 -1.94 -1.13 -4.10
C TYR A 81 -1.26 0.03 -3.37
N GLY A 82 -0.87 1.08 -4.10
CA GLY A 82 -0.21 2.26 -3.56
C GLY A 82 -1.15 3.42 -3.28
N GLY A 83 -2.39 3.40 -3.77
CA GLY A 83 -3.36 4.47 -3.54
C GLY A 83 -4.46 4.44 -4.59
N PRO A 84 -5.20 5.55 -4.81
CA PRO A 84 -6.27 5.56 -5.79
C PRO A 84 -5.76 5.38 -7.23
N ILE A 85 -6.59 4.75 -8.06
CA ILE A 85 -6.42 4.62 -9.50
C ILE A 85 -7.68 5.15 -10.20
N THR A 86 -7.48 5.88 -11.30
CA THR A 86 -8.54 6.52 -12.08
C THR A 86 -8.54 5.96 -13.49
N ILE A 87 -9.68 5.46 -13.95
CA ILE A 87 -9.86 4.87 -15.28
C ILE A 87 -10.97 5.61 -16.03
N ALA A 88 -10.74 5.89 -17.31
CA ALA A 88 -11.82 6.23 -18.24
C ALA A 88 -12.31 4.97 -18.94
N THR A 89 -13.63 4.84 -19.04
CA THR A 89 -14.29 3.73 -19.74
C THR A 89 -15.20 4.33 -20.80
N GLY A 90 -14.98 3.97 -22.07
CA GLY A 90 -15.83 4.33 -23.20
C GLY A 90 -16.89 3.27 -23.43
N ILE A 91 -18.15 3.69 -23.52
CA ILE A 91 -19.32 2.81 -23.61
C ILE A 91 -20.16 3.27 -24.81
N ASN A 92 -20.51 2.34 -25.68
CA ASN A 92 -21.35 2.65 -26.84
C ASN A 92 -22.84 2.80 -26.47
N PRO A 93 -23.70 3.28 -27.39
CA PRO A 93 -25.13 3.46 -27.13
C PRO A 93 -25.91 2.15 -26.89
N TYR A 94 -25.26 0.99 -27.01
CA TYR A 94 -25.84 -0.33 -26.79
C TYR A 94 -25.41 -0.95 -25.45
N GLY A 95 -24.65 -0.20 -24.63
CA GLY A 95 -24.20 -0.66 -23.31
C GLY A 95 -23.03 -1.64 -23.36
N VAL A 96 -22.19 -1.55 -24.40
CA VAL A 96 -20.97 -2.35 -24.54
C VAL A 96 -19.75 -1.45 -24.37
N ILE A 97 -18.75 -1.95 -23.63
CA ILE A 97 -17.48 -1.26 -23.40
C ILE A 97 -16.65 -1.30 -24.70
N LEU A 98 -16.32 -0.13 -25.24
CA LEU A 98 -15.48 0.03 -26.44
C LEU A 98 -13.99 0.05 -26.11
N GLY A 99 -13.63 0.55 -24.92
CA GLY A 99 -12.24 0.72 -24.54
C GLY A 99 -12.10 1.31 -23.14
N THR A 100 -10.92 1.10 -22.56
CA THR A 100 -10.56 1.66 -21.26
C THR A 100 -9.17 2.26 -21.28
N ALA A 101 -8.98 3.37 -20.56
CA ALA A 101 -7.72 4.09 -20.50
C ALA A 101 -7.34 4.45 -19.07
N LEU A 102 -6.08 4.22 -18.72
CA LEU A 102 -5.52 4.61 -17.43
C LEU A 102 -5.25 6.11 -17.40
N ILE A 103 -6.01 6.84 -16.56
CA ILE A 103 -5.93 8.30 -16.45
C ILE A 103 -4.84 8.70 -15.47
N GLU A 104 -4.90 8.14 -14.28
CA GLU A 104 -4.00 8.47 -13.18
C GLU A 104 -3.89 7.26 -12.25
N HIS A 105 -2.69 7.01 -11.70
CA HIS A 105 -2.51 6.01 -10.66
C HIS A 105 -1.54 6.51 -9.58
N LYS A 106 -1.73 6.01 -8.36
CA LYS A 106 -0.81 6.22 -7.25
C LYS A 106 -0.02 4.96 -6.84
N ASP A 107 -0.12 3.91 -7.65
CA ASP A 107 0.59 2.64 -7.48
C ASP A 107 2.08 2.72 -7.80
N THR A 108 2.85 1.75 -7.31
CA THR A 108 4.27 1.59 -7.66
C THR A 108 4.39 1.36 -9.18
N PRO A 109 5.26 2.11 -9.89
CA PRO A 109 5.35 2.05 -11.36
C PRO A 109 5.59 0.64 -11.92
N SER A 110 6.35 -0.21 -11.23
CA SER A 110 6.64 -1.58 -11.68
C SER A 110 5.38 -2.44 -11.83
N PHE A 111 4.41 -2.32 -10.91
CA PHE A 111 3.14 -3.04 -11.01
C PHE A 111 2.32 -2.59 -12.21
N ILE A 112 2.22 -1.27 -12.45
CA ILE A 112 1.46 -0.72 -13.59
C ILE A 112 2.09 -1.11 -14.91
N ARG A 113 3.43 -1.07 -15.03
CA ARG A 113 4.11 -1.51 -16.26
C ARG A 113 3.77 -2.95 -16.60
N VAL A 114 3.68 -3.82 -15.61
CA VAL A 114 3.36 -5.24 -15.82
C VAL A 114 1.90 -5.43 -16.23
N VAL A 115 0.98 -4.69 -15.63
CA VAL A 115 -0.44 -4.67 -16.04
C VAL A 115 -0.57 -4.21 -17.50
N MET A 116 0.06 -3.09 -17.87
CA MET A 116 0.00 -2.54 -19.23
C MET A 116 0.68 -3.46 -20.25
N LYS A 117 1.80 -4.09 -19.89
CA LYS A 117 2.52 -5.02 -20.77
C LYS A 117 1.69 -6.26 -21.14
N HIS A 118 0.76 -6.68 -20.28
CA HIS A 118 -0.11 -7.83 -20.53
C HIS A 118 -1.43 -7.46 -21.19
N ASP A 119 -1.57 -6.24 -21.73
CA ASP A 119 -2.80 -5.75 -22.36
C ASP A 119 -4.04 -5.94 -21.45
N TYR A 120 -3.87 -5.80 -20.14
CA TYR A 120 -4.90 -6.13 -19.15
C TYR A 120 -6.23 -5.39 -19.39
N LEU A 121 -6.16 -4.14 -19.86
CA LEU A 121 -7.30 -3.28 -20.16
C LEU A 121 -8.18 -3.81 -21.31
N LYS A 122 -7.60 -4.60 -22.24
CA LYS A 122 -8.37 -5.21 -23.34
C LYS A 122 -9.35 -6.29 -22.87
N GLN A 123 -9.15 -6.85 -21.66
CA GLN A 123 -10.10 -7.81 -21.10
C GLN A 123 -11.49 -7.20 -20.89
N PHE A 124 -11.60 -5.87 -20.87
CA PHE A 124 -12.86 -5.17 -20.67
C PHE A 124 -13.57 -4.79 -21.98
N GLU A 125 -12.86 -4.83 -23.12
CA GLU A 125 -13.45 -4.57 -24.43
C GLU A 125 -14.53 -5.63 -24.74
N ASP A 126 -15.59 -5.21 -25.43
CA ASP A 126 -16.75 -6.02 -25.81
C ASP A 126 -17.59 -6.60 -24.66
N LYS A 127 -17.26 -6.29 -23.39
CA LYS A 127 -18.09 -6.66 -22.24
C LYS A 127 -19.29 -5.74 -22.08
N LYS A 128 -20.33 -6.25 -21.44
CA LYS A 128 -21.53 -5.46 -21.13
C LYS A 128 -21.31 -4.66 -19.87
N ILE A 129 -21.95 -3.49 -19.82
CA ILE A 129 -21.93 -2.61 -18.64
C ILE A 129 -22.70 -3.17 -17.43
N THR A 130 -23.34 -4.33 -17.58
CA THR A 130 -24.05 -5.07 -16.53
C THR A 130 -23.28 -6.30 -16.05
N ASP A 131 -22.14 -6.62 -16.69
CA ASP A 131 -21.31 -7.74 -16.27
C ASP A 131 -20.64 -7.40 -14.93
N PRO A 132 -20.21 -8.39 -14.11
CA PRO A 132 -19.55 -8.12 -12.83
C PRO A 132 -18.28 -7.26 -12.97
N LEU A 133 -17.52 -7.45 -14.07
CA LEU A 133 -16.26 -6.77 -14.35
C LEU A 133 -15.27 -6.93 -13.19
N SER A 134 -15.28 -8.10 -12.55
CA SER A 134 -14.63 -8.37 -11.28
C SER A 134 -13.69 -9.57 -11.36
N ILE A 135 -12.61 -9.52 -10.55
CA ILE A 135 -11.59 -10.56 -10.57
C ILE A 135 -12.15 -11.86 -10.02
N LYS A 136 -11.83 -12.98 -10.70
CA LYS A 136 -12.29 -14.36 -10.44
C LYS A 136 -13.70 -14.68 -10.94
N GLN A 137 -14.40 -13.72 -11.52
CA GLN A 137 -15.65 -13.97 -12.21
C GLN A 137 -15.40 -13.95 -13.70
N ASP A 138 -15.18 -12.76 -14.24
CA ASP A 138 -15.11 -12.53 -15.67
C ASP A 138 -13.83 -11.77 -16.09
N ILE A 139 -12.99 -11.38 -15.12
CA ILE A 139 -11.68 -10.76 -15.34
C ILE A 139 -10.56 -11.57 -14.66
N ASN A 140 -9.46 -11.81 -15.38
CA ASN A 140 -8.29 -12.51 -14.86
C ASN A 140 -7.29 -11.52 -14.26
N ALA A 141 -6.90 -11.72 -13.00
CA ALA A 141 -5.83 -10.94 -12.37
C ALA A 141 -4.46 -11.17 -13.04
N ILE A 142 -3.60 -10.15 -13.01
CA ILE A 142 -2.18 -10.30 -13.35
C ILE A 142 -1.41 -10.79 -12.13
N SER A 143 -0.74 -11.94 -12.27
CA SER A 143 0.09 -12.50 -11.21
C SER A 143 1.19 -11.52 -10.80
N GLY A 144 1.39 -11.37 -9.48
CA GLY A 144 2.33 -10.40 -8.92
C GLY A 144 1.87 -8.94 -8.93
N ALA A 145 0.77 -8.59 -9.62
CA ALA A 145 0.16 -7.26 -9.63
C ALA A 145 -1.34 -7.29 -9.31
N THR A 146 -1.79 -8.31 -8.57
CA THR A 146 -3.22 -8.60 -8.29
C THR A 146 -3.98 -7.43 -7.67
N TYR A 147 -3.36 -6.68 -6.74
CA TYR A 147 -4.02 -5.53 -6.11
C TYR A 147 -4.24 -4.39 -7.09
N SER A 148 -3.26 -4.14 -7.98
CA SER A 148 -3.36 -3.16 -9.05
C SER A 148 -4.41 -3.55 -10.09
N SER A 149 -4.37 -4.82 -10.55
CA SER A 149 -5.41 -5.37 -11.43
C SER A 149 -6.81 -5.19 -10.83
N ARG A 150 -6.96 -5.46 -9.53
CA ARG A 150 -8.26 -5.36 -8.85
C ARG A 150 -8.76 -3.93 -8.76
N GLY A 151 -7.89 -2.98 -8.41
CA GLY A 151 -8.26 -1.57 -8.38
C GLY A 151 -8.72 -1.05 -9.75
N ILE A 152 -8.09 -1.51 -10.84
CA ILE A 152 -8.51 -1.18 -12.20
C ILE A 152 -9.89 -1.78 -12.52
N ALA A 153 -10.08 -3.06 -12.24
CA ALA A 153 -11.36 -3.75 -12.47
C ALA A 153 -12.50 -3.09 -11.67
N GLU A 154 -12.25 -2.77 -10.40
CA GLU A 154 -13.18 -2.08 -9.52
C GLU A 154 -13.54 -0.67 -10.05
N ALA A 155 -12.55 0.10 -10.54
CA ALA A 155 -12.83 1.40 -11.14
C ALA A 155 -13.70 1.29 -12.40
N ILE A 156 -13.42 0.32 -13.27
CA ILE A 156 -14.20 0.09 -14.50
C ILE A 156 -15.61 -0.38 -14.17
N SER A 157 -15.77 -1.29 -13.20
CA SER A 157 -17.06 -1.78 -12.71
C SER A 157 -17.91 -0.62 -12.16
N ILE A 158 -17.37 0.18 -11.24
CA ILE A 158 -18.06 1.35 -10.67
C ILE A 158 -18.52 2.33 -11.76
N GLY A 159 -17.64 2.63 -12.73
CA GLY A 159 -18.00 3.52 -13.84
C GLY A 159 -19.08 2.93 -14.74
N SER A 160 -18.92 1.69 -15.16
CA SER A 160 -19.84 1.01 -16.09
C SER A 160 -21.23 0.85 -15.49
N HIS A 161 -21.31 0.43 -14.23
CA HIS A 161 -22.58 0.26 -13.53
C HIS A 161 -23.29 1.60 -13.27
N GLU A 162 -22.55 2.69 -13.05
CA GLU A 162 -23.15 4.02 -12.95
C GLU A 162 -23.86 4.42 -14.25
N VAL A 163 -23.19 4.22 -15.38
CA VAL A 163 -23.79 4.48 -16.70
C VAL A 163 -24.99 3.56 -16.94
N ALA A 164 -24.90 2.28 -16.57
CA ALA A 164 -25.99 1.33 -16.70
C ALA A 164 -27.26 1.79 -15.96
N ARG A 165 -27.11 2.26 -14.72
CA ARG A 165 -28.24 2.74 -13.91
C ARG A 165 -28.78 4.07 -14.41
N ASN A 166 -27.90 5.05 -14.65
CA ASN A 166 -28.32 6.44 -14.87
C ASN A 166 -28.63 6.78 -16.33
N GLN A 167 -28.02 6.09 -17.30
CA GLN A 167 -28.22 6.35 -18.73
C GLN A 167 -29.08 5.28 -19.42
N PHE A 168 -28.96 4.02 -18.98
CA PHE A 168 -29.70 2.90 -19.59
C PHE A 168 -30.90 2.45 -18.76
N GLY A 169 -31.08 2.96 -17.53
CA GLY A 169 -32.19 2.57 -16.64
C GLY A 169 -32.16 1.09 -16.25
N LEU A 170 -30.98 0.46 -16.29
CA LEU A 170 -30.81 -0.95 -15.97
C LEU A 170 -30.61 -1.13 -14.47
N GLU A 171 -31.31 -2.10 -13.89
CA GLU A 171 -31.07 -2.52 -12.52
C GLU A 171 -29.79 -3.35 -12.45
N VAL A 172 -28.69 -2.69 -12.11
CA VAL A 172 -27.40 -3.32 -11.85
C VAL A 172 -27.03 -3.03 -10.41
N GLU A 173 -26.96 -4.08 -9.60
CA GLU A 173 -26.37 -3.99 -8.27
C GLU A 173 -24.86 -3.92 -8.41
N ASP A 174 -24.24 -2.94 -7.76
CA ASP A 174 -22.81 -3.00 -7.54
C ASP A 174 -22.55 -4.25 -6.69
N GLU A 175 -21.67 -5.14 -7.15
CA GLU A 175 -21.20 -6.21 -6.28
C GLU A 175 -20.55 -5.57 -5.05
N GLU A 176 -21.28 -5.50 -3.94
CA GLU A 176 -20.64 -5.32 -2.65
C GLU A 176 -19.67 -6.47 -2.53
N ALA A 177 -18.38 -6.18 -2.66
CA ALA A 177 -17.35 -7.19 -2.57
C ALA A 177 -17.57 -7.97 -1.28
N ALA A 178 -18.07 -9.20 -1.43
CA ALA A 178 -18.41 -10.04 -0.31
C ALA A 178 -17.20 -10.10 0.62
N PHE A 179 -17.43 -10.27 1.92
CA PHE A 179 -16.31 -10.54 2.82
C PHE A 179 -15.75 -11.93 2.46
N VAL A 180 -14.81 -11.96 1.52
CA VAL A 180 -14.18 -13.20 1.07
C VAL A 180 -13.02 -13.47 2.02
N PHE A 181 -13.34 -14.11 3.14
CA PHE A 181 -12.32 -14.75 3.96
C PHE A 181 -11.76 -15.94 3.20
N GLY A 182 -10.57 -15.78 2.62
CA GLY A 182 -9.92 -16.80 1.82
C GLY A 182 -8.79 -17.51 2.54
N VAL A 183 -8.15 -18.43 1.81
CA VAL A 183 -6.92 -19.11 2.24
C VAL A 183 -5.80 -18.11 2.55
N ARG A 184 -5.79 -16.96 1.87
CA ARG A 184 -4.82 -15.89 2.10
C ARG A 184 -4.94 -15.29 3.51
N GLU A 185 -6.14 -14.87 3.90
CA GLU A 185 -6.40 -14.29 5.22
C GLU A 185 -6.18 -15.32 6.31
N GLY A 186 -6.71 -16.54 6.12
CA GLY A 186 -6.56 -17.65 7.06
C GLY A 186 -5.10 -18.00 7.31
N SER A 187 -4.28 -18.12 6.26
CA SER A 187 -2.86 -18.46 6.41
C SER A 187 -2.04 -17.35 7.08
N VAL A 188 -2.33 -16.07 6.80
CA VAL A 188 -1.69 -14.95 7.52
C VAL A 188 -2.06 -14.96 9.00
N ILE A 189 -3.33 -15.21 9.34
CA ILE A 189 -3.77 -15.33 10.74
C ILE A 189 -3.05 -16.49 11.43
N VAL A 190 -2.90 -17.64 10.78
CA VAL A 190 -2.12 -18.77 11.30
C VAL A 190 -0.66 -18.37 11.56
N LEU A 191 -0.01 -17.63 10.66
CA LEU A 191 1.34 -17.13 10.88
C LEU A 191 1.43 -16.18 12.09
N VAL A 192 0.42 -15.31 12.28
CA VAL A 192 0.32 -14.43 13.45
C VAL A 192 0.14 -15.24 14.75
N ILE A 193 -0.68 -16.28 14.73
CA ILE A 193 -0.87 -17.17 15.89
C ILE A 193 0.43 -17.92 16.20
N LEU A 194 1.09 -18.49 15.20
CA LEU A 194 2.39 -19.17 15.36
C LEU A 194 3.45 -18.23 15.92
N MET A 195 3.46 -16.96 15.48
CA MET A 195 4.32 -15.93 16.07
C MET A 195 4.03 -15.74 17.55
N LEU A 196 2.76 -15.58 17.95
CA LEU A 196 2.39 -15.37 19.36
C LEU A 196 2.75 -16.60 20.23
N VAL A 197 2.46 -17.81 19.74
CA VAL A 197 2.83 -19.08 20.39
C VAL A 197 4.35 -19.20 20.52
N GLY A 198 5.10 -18.92 19.46
CA GLY A 198 6.56 -18.94 19.48
C GLY A 198 7.16 -17.96 20.48
N ILE A 199 6.56 -16.77 20.63
CA ILE A 199 6.96 -15.78 21.63
C ILE A 199 6.67 -16.25 23.05
N ALA A 200 5.49 -16.83 23.28
CA ALA A 200 5.06 -17.32 24.59
C ALA A 200 5.90 -18.52 25.06
N LEU A 201 6.15 -19.48 24.17
CA LEU A 201 6.94 -20.68 24.43
C LEU A 201 8.45 -20.45 24.37
N LYS A 202 8.91 -19.27 23.91
CA LYS A 202 10.32 -18.94 23.67
C LYS A 202 11.04 -19.99 22.82
N ASN A 203 10.35 -20.54 21.81
CA ASN A 203 10.85 -21.63 20.99
C ASN A 203 11.34 -21.14 19.63
N ASP A 204 12.65 -21.24 19.40
CA ASP A 204 13.29 -20.80 18.15
C ASP A 204 12.89 -21.63 16.92
N ARG A 205 12.46 -22.88 17.09
CA ARG A 205 11.99 -23.70 15.96
C ARG A 205 10.72 -23.12 15.36
N ILE A 206 9.78 -22.69 16.20
CA ILE A 206 8.53 -22.06 15.75
C ILE A 206 8.84 -20.77 15.01
N ARG A 207 9.79 -19.98 15.49
CA ARG A 207 10.25 -18.77 14.78
C ARG A 207 10.71 -19.10 13.36
N TRP A 208 11.58 -20.09 13.18
CA TRP A 208 12.07 -20.45 11.85
C TRP A 208 10.95 -20.97 10.94
N ILE A 209 10.00 -21.76 11.48
CA ILE A 209 8.82 -22.22 10.74
C ILE A 209 7.96 -21.03 10.30
N THR A 210 7.65 -20.10 11.21
CA THR A 210 6.90 -18.88 10.88
C THR A 210 7.61 -18.06 9.82
N MET A 211 8.93 -17.86 9.95
CA MET A 211 9.71 -17.08 8.98
C MET A 211 9.78 -17.71 7.59
N ALA A 212 9.94 -19.04 7.53
CA ALA A 212 9.90 -19.76 6.26
C ALA A 212 8.50 -19.69 5.63
N GLY A 213 7.46 -19.90 6.43
CA GLY A 213 6.07 -19.74 6.01
C GLY A 213 5.76 -18.33 5.52
N SER A 214 6.25 -17.30 6.21
CA SER A 214 6.12 -15.90 5.79
C SER A 214 6.85 -15.61 4.48
N LEU A 215 8.07 -16.14 4.29
CA LEU A 215 8.82 -15.97 3.05
C LEU A 215 8.06 -16.54 1.84
N VAL A 216 7.51 -17.74 1.97
CA VAL A 216 6.75 -18.40 0.91
C VAL A 216 5.39 -17.73 0.71
N LEU A 217 4.59 -17.62 1.77
CA LEU A 217 3.20 -17.16 1.68
C LEU A 217 3.11 -15.64 1.48
N ILE A 218 3.66 -14.84 2.40
CA ILE A 218 3.54 -13.37 2.34
C ILE A 218 4.45 -12.80 1.24
N GLY A 219 5.65 -13.37 1.09
CA GLY A 219 6.62 -12.98 0.07
C GLY A 219 6.16 -13.43 -1.31
N PHE A 220 6.47 -14.68 -1.69
CA PHE A 220 6.32 -15.13 -3.07
C PHE A 220 4.87 -15.40 -3.51
N GLN A 221 4.03 -15.98 -2.66
CA GLN A 221 2.67 -16.39 -3.04
C GLN A 221 1.71 -15.20 -3.12
N TYR A 222 1.72 -14.32 -2.12
CA TYR A 222 0.78 -13.20 -2.02
C TYR A 222 1.38 -11.87 -2.45
N ASN A 223 2.70 -11.71 -2.39
CA ASN A 223 3.40 -10.45 -2.67
C ASN A 223 2.81 -9.26 -1.89
N THR A 224 2.61 -9.45 -0.58
CA THR A 224 2.04 -8.42 0.32
C THR A 224 2.93 -8.09 1.52
N PRO A 225 4.25 -7.84 1.37
CA PRO A 225 5.02 -7.29 2.46
C PRO A 225 4.55 -5.87 2.80
N ILE A 226 4.66 -5.46 4.08
CA ILE A 226 4.58 -4.05 4.46
C ILE A 226 5.65 -3.28 3.69
N SER A 227 5.19 -2.37 2.84
CA SER A 227 6.00 -1.45 2.06
C SER A 227 5.92 -0.02 2.61
N LEU A 228 6.89 0.82 2.25
CA LEU A 228 6.85 2.25 2.53
C LEU A 228 5.71 2.93 1.77
N SER A 229 5.33 2.44 0.60
CA SER A 229 4.13 2.89 -0.10
C SER A 229 2.88 2.64 0.73
N ASN A 230 2.70 1.43 1.28
CA ASN A 230 1.55 1.11 2.14
C ASN A 230 1.49 2.03 3.39
N LEU A 231 2.64 2.31 4.00
CA LEU A 231 2.72 3.25 5.11
C LEU A 231 2.38 4.69 4.67
N ALA A 232 2.88 5.13 3.52
CA ALA A 232 2.56 6.44 2.96
C ALA A 232 1.06 6.55 2.62
N SER A 233 0.44 5.52 2.04
CA SER A 233 -1.01 5.48 1.76
C SER A 233 -1.82 5.62 3.05
N PHE A 234 -1.44 4.90 4.10
CA PHE A 234 -2.08 5.01 5.43
C PHE A 234 -1.94 6.43 6.01
N LEU A 235 -0.75 7.03 5.93
CA LEU A 235 -0.51 8.39 6.43
C LEU A 235 -1.23 9.48 5.64
N MET A 236 -1.47 9.25 4.34
CA MET A 236 -2.20 10.15 3.46
C MET A 236 -3.72 9.95 3.49
N GLY A 237 -4.21 8.97 4.25
CA GLY A 237 -5.65 8.68 4.35
C GLY A 237 -6.22 7.89 3.17
N TYR A 238 -5.39 7.32 2.31
CA TYR A 238 -5.83 6.40 1.26
C TYR A 238 -6.05 5.02 1.86
N LEU A 239 -7.23 4.83 2.46
CA LEU A 239 -7.63 3.58 3.11
C LEU A 239 -8.37 2.67 2.13
N PRO A 240 -7.85 1.47 1.85
CA PRO A 240 -8.52 0.52 0.97
C PRO A 240 -9.72 -0.15 1.65
N SER A 241 -10.66 -0.72 0.89
CA SER A 241 -11.82 -1.41 1.48
C SER A 241 -11.39 -2.55 2.43
N ILE A 242 -11.90 -2.53 3.66
CA ILE A 242 -11.56 -3.49 4.73
C ILE A 242 -11.88 -4.92 4.30
N ARG A 243 -13.02 -5.13 3.63
CA ARG A 243 -13.51 -6.47 3.24
C ARG A 243 -12.53 -7.20 2.33
N GLN A 244 -11.83 -6.45 1.48
CA GLN A 244 -10.95 -7.00 0.46
C GLN A 244 -9.46 -6.95 0.81
N ASN A 245 -9.08 -6.19 1.86
CA ASN A 245 -7.71 -5.84 2.20
C ASN A 245 -7.36 -6.16 3.65
N LEU A 246 -7.98 -7.19 4.24
CA LEU A 246 -7.79 -7.55 5.65
C LEU A 246 -6.32 -7.72 6.05
N VAL A 247 -5.50 -8.36 5.22
CA VAL A 247 -4.05 -8.55 5.47
C VAL A 247 -3.32 -7.21 5.64
N TRP A 248 -3.70 -6.18 4.87
CA TRP A 248 -3.12 -4.84 4.96
C TRP A 248 -3.39 -4.24 6.35
N TYR A 249 -4.61 -4.37 6.86
CA TYR A 249 -4.99 -3.92 8.20
C TYR A 249 -4.35 -4.73 9.33
N ILE A 250 -4.21 -6.05 9.16
CA ILE A 250 -3.46 -6.89 10.11
C ILE A 250 -2.05 -6.33 10.26
N PHE A 251 -1.38 -6.04 9.15
CA PHE A 251 0.01 -5.62 9.15
C PHE A 251 0.24 -4.16 9.56
N LEU A 252 -0.58 -3.21 9.13
CA LEU A 252 -0.40 -1.78 9.45
C LEU A 252 -1.07 -1.35 10.76
N THR A 253 -2.01 -2.12 11.29
CA THR A 253 -2.75 -1.76 12.51
C THR A 253 -2.57 -2.79 13.61
N VAL A 254 -2.97 -4.05 13.38
CA VAL A 254 -2.96 -5.08 14.43
C VAL A 254 -1.54 -5.38 14.93
N ILE A 255 -0.59 -5.61 14.02
CA ILE A 255 0.80 -5.93 14.39
C ILE A 255 1.50 -4.78 15.13
N PRO A 256 1.36 -3.51 14.73
CA PRO A 256 1.84 -2.36 15.50
C PRO A 256 1.24 -2.27 16.90
N ILE A 257 -0.07 -2.50 17.05
CA ILE A 257 -0.73 -2.55 18.36
C ILE A 257 -0.14 -3.66 19.22
N LEU A 258 -0.01 -4.88 18.68
CA LEU A 258 0.60 -6.00 19.40
C LEU A 258 2.08 -5.71 19.75
N THR A 259 2.82 -5.05 18.86
CA THR A 259 4.20 -4.60 19.11
C THR A 259 4.26 -3.61 20.28
N PHE A 260 3.32 -2.67 20.34
CA PHE A 260 3.19 -1.73 21.46
C PHE A 260 2.85 -2.45 22.77
N LEU A 261 1.93 -3.41 22.77
CA LEU A 261 1.53 -4.12 23.98
C LEU A 261 2.66 -5.03 24.50
N ILE A 262 3.19 -5.90 23.63
CA ILE A 262 4.21 -6.91 23.97
C ILE A 262 5.58 -6.26 24.22
N GLY A 263 5.88 -5.13 23.57
CA GLY A 263 7.18 -4.46 23.68
C GLY A 263 8.31 -5.15 22.93
N LYS A 264 7.98 -5.95 21.92
CA LYS A 264 8.94 -6.67 21.07
C LYS A 264 8.67 -6.37 19.59
N ASN A 265 9.70 -6.45 18.77
CA ASN A 265 9.62 -6.22 17.33
C ASN A 265 8.96 -7.42 16.63
N LEU A 266 7.64 -7.37 16.42
CA LEU A 266 6.91 -8.54 15.92
C LEU A 266 7.11 -8.74 14.42
N TYR A 267 6.69 -7.75 13.61
CA TYR A 267 6.72 -7.88 12.15
C TYR A 267 8.11 -8.22 11.62
N CYS A 268 9.11 -7.38 11.91
CA CYS A 268 10.44 -7.52 11.35
C CYS A 268 11.13 -8.85 11.73
N PHE A 269 10.83 -9.43 12.90
CA PHE A 269 11.52 -10.63 13.38
C PHE A 269 10.79 -11.93 13.08
N TRP A 270 9.47 -11.88 12.86
CA TRP A 270 8.65 -13.08 12.69
C TRP A 270 7.95 -13.16 11.34
N LEU A 271 7.44 -12.03 10.82
CA LEU A 271 6.52 -12.02 9.68
C LEU A 271 7.09 -11.41 8.40
N CYS A 272 8.14 -10.60 8.51
CA CYS A 272 8.72 -9.90 7.36
C CYS A 272 9.42 -10.90 6.42
N PRO A 273 8.92 -11.13 5.19
CA PRO A 273 9.51 -12.12 4.28
C PRO A 273 10.92 -11.70 3.83
N PHE A 274 11.16 -10.40 3.62
CA PHE A 274 12.47 -9.89 3.23
C PHE A 274 13.53 -10.02 4.35
N GLY A 275 13.09 -9.88 5.60
CA GLY A 275 13.94 -10.15 6.77
C GLY A 275 14.26 -11.64 6.88
N ALA A 276 13.27 -12.50 6.63
CA ALA A 276 13.44 -13.95 6.63
C ALA A 276 14.43 -14.42 5.57
N LEU A 277 14.32 -13.93 4.33
CA LEU A 277 15.28 -14.26 3.28
C LEU A 277 16.71 -13.92 3.68
N GLN A 278 16.95 -12.70 4.17
CA GLN A 278 18.30 -12.28 4.55
C GLN A 278 18.86 -13.06 5.75
N GLU A 279 18.01 -13.49 6.68
CA GLU A 279 18.45 -14.37 7.77
C GLU A 279 18.80 -15.78 7.29
N LEU A 280 18.02 -16.33 6.36
CA LEU A 280 18.28 -17.63 5.76
C LEU A 280 19.58 -17.60 4.94
N LEU A 281 19.76 -16.57 4.11
CA LEU A 281 20.99 -16.36 3.32
C LEU A 281 22.22 -16.27 4.21
N ALA A 282 22.16 -15.46 5.26
CA ALA A 282 23.27 -15.34 6.19
C ALA A 282 23.54 -16.64 6.97
N LYS A 283 22.53 -17.48 7.23
CA LYS A 283 22.73 -18.75 7.93
C LYS A 283 23.57 -19.76 7.13
N VAL A 284 23.50 -19.70 5.80
CA VAL A 284 24.26 -20.59 4.90
C VAL A 284 25.74 -20.21 4.85
N PHE A 285 26.06 -18.90 4.82
CA PHE A 285 27.43 -18.42 4.59
C PHE A 285 28.13 -17.88 5.84
N VAL A 286 27.40 -17.53 6.91
CA VAL A 286 27.94 -16.88 8.11
C VAL A 286 27.76 -17.78 9.34
N SER A 287 28.79 -18.58 9.64
CA SER A 287 28.77 -19.59 10.73
C SER A 287 28.96 -19.00 12.15
N LYS A 288 29.49 -17.78 12.27
CA LYS A 288 29.64 -17.04 13.54
C LYS A 288 28.94 -15.71 13.45
N GLU A 289 28.53 -15.16 14.60
CA GLU A 289 28.01 -13.79 14.68
C GLU A 289 29.03 -12.81 14.07
N VAL A 290 28.89 -12.49 12.79
CA VAL A 290 29.66 -11.40 12.18
C VAL A 290 29.08 -10.12 12.76
N ILE A 291 29.75 -9.69 13.82
CA ILE A 291 29.61 -8.41 14.50
C ILE A 291 30.03 -7.33 13.51
N CYS A 292 29.15 -6.97 12.58
CA CYS A 292 29.14 -5.58 12.10
C CYS A 292 28.04 -4.84 12.87
N CYS A 293 28.24 -3.61 13.33
CA CYS A 293 29.40 -2.71 13.20
C CYS A 293 29.63 -2.02 14.56
N SER A 294 30.72 -1.25 14.71
CA SER A 294 30.89 -0.41 15.90
C SER A 294 29.68 0.51 16.10
N ARG A 295 29.33 0.84 17.35
CA ARG A 295 28.17 1.71 17.68
C ARG A 295 28.17 3.03 16.89
N ALA A 296 29.35 3.55 16.55
CA ALA A 296 29.51 4.77 15.76
C ALA A 296 29.02 4.63 14.30
N VAL A 297 29.29 3.48 13.66
CA VAL A 297 28.81 3.19 12.31
C VAL A 297 27.30 3.03 12.32
N GLU A 298 26.73 2.33 13.31
CA GLU A 298 25.29 2.15 13.41
C GLU A 298 24.53 3.48 13.60
N GLN A 299 25.12 4.43 14.34
CA GLN A 299 24.56 5.77 14.51
C GLN A 299 24.59 6.60 13.22
N LYS A 300 25.69 6.56 12.45
CA LYS A 300 25.78 7.24 11.15
C LYS A 300 24.79 6.65 10.13
N VAL A 301 24.67 5.33 10.12
CA VAL A 301 23.71 4.58 9.27
C VAL A 301 22.26 4.85 9.68
N ALA A 302 21.99 5.11 10.95
CA ALA A 302 20.66 5.55 11.37
C ALA A 302 20.24 6.83 10.64
N LEU A 303 21.13 7.81 10.51
CA LEU A 303 20.84 9.06 9.80
C LEU A 303 20.42 8.80 8.34
N VAL A 304 21.14 7.93 7.63
CA VAL A 304 20.82 7.58 6.23
C VAL A 304 19.38 7.09 6.11
N ARG A 305 18.93 6.19 6.99
CA ARG A 305 17.54 5.69 6.97
C ARG A 305 16.52 6.79 7.21
N TYR A 306 16.78 7.72 8.12
CA TYR A 306 15.89 8.85 8.38
C TYR A 306 15.82 9.80 7.19
N VAL A 307 16.96 10.06 6.54
CA VAL A 307 17.03 10.91 5.34
C VAL A 307 16.28 10.26 4.18
N LEU A 308 16.51 8.96 3.91
CA LEU A 308 15.79 8.22 2.87
C LEU A 308 14.28 8.19 3.12
N LEU A 309 13.87 7.89 4.35
CA LEU A 309 12.46 7.93 4.74
C LEU A 309 11.85 9.32 4.52
N TYR A 310 12.55 10.37 4.96
CA TYR A 310 12.08 11.75 4.82
C TYR A 310 11.93 12.15 3.36
N ILE A 311 12.95 11.91 2.52
CA ILE A 311 12.90 12.24 1.08
C ILE A 311 11.78 11.45 0.38
N ALA A 312 11.66 10.15 0.68
CA ALA A 312 10.64 9.30 0.09
C ALA A 312 9.21 9.75 0.46
N LEU A 313 8.97 10.06 1.74
CA LEU A 313 7.66 10.57 2.18
C LEU A 313 7.40 11.98 1.65
N LEU A 314 8.41 12.86 1.63
CA LEU A 314 8.29 14.21 1.09
C LEU A 314 7.90 14.17 -0.40
N GLY A 315 8.60 13.36 -1.20
CA GLY A 315 8.26 13.15 -2.61
C GLY A 315 6.84 12.60 -2.77
N ALA A 316 6.49 11.56 -2.02
CA ALA A 316 5.15 10.98 -2.07
C ALA A 316 4.06 12.00 -1.75
N VAL A 317 4.28 12.89 -0.78
CA VAL A 317 3.34 13.97 -0.41
C VAL A 317 3.25 15.03 -1.50
N ILE A 318 4.38 15.53 -2.00
CA ILE A 318 4.43 16.59 -3.02
C ILE A 318 3.70 16.15 -4.30
N TYR A 319 3.94 14.92 -4.75
CA TYR A 319 3.34 14.35 -5.96
C TYR A 319 2.01 13.63 -5.69
N GLN A 320 1.51 13.66 -4.45
CA GLN A 320 0.31 12.95 -4.00
C GLN A 320 0.29 11.46 -4.41
N SER A 321 1.44 10.80 -4.45
CA SER A 321 1.58 9.43 -4.95
C SER A 321 2.38 8.59 -3.95
N PRO A 322 1.71 7.78 -3.10
CA PRO A 322 2.40 6.93 -2.13
C PRO A 322 3.26 5.86 -2.81
N GLY A 323 2.93 5.45 -4.03
CA GLY A 323 3.75 4.55 -4.86
C GLY A 323 5.19 5.03 -5.01
N LEU A 324 5.44 6.34 -5.07
CA LEU A 324 6.78 6.93 -5.17
C LEU A 324 7.62 6.76 -3.90
N ALA A 325 7.00 6.50 -2.75
CA ALA A 325 7.74 6.26 -1.52
C ALA A 325 8.47 4.91 -1.54
N GLY A 326 8.03 3.96 -2.38
CA GLY A 326 8.53 2.59 -2.42
C GLY A 326 9.88 2.48 -3.14
N TYR A 327 10.99 2.77 -2.46
CA TYR A 327 12.35 2.54 -2.98
C TYR A 327 12.93 1.16 -2.61
N GLU A 328 12.13 0.31 -1.98
CA GLU A 328 12.56 -0.99 -1.49
C GLU A 328 12.49 -2.08 -2.56
N PRO A 329 13.42 -3.05 -2.57
CA PRO A 329 13.51 -4.07 -3.61
C PRO A 329 12.50 -5.20 -3.42
N PHE A 330 11.36 -4.93 -2.78
CA PHE A 330 10.37 -5.95 -2.43
C PHE A 330 9.55 -6.35 -3.65
N ALA A 331 9.08 -5.39 -4.44
CA ALA A 331 8.38 -5.66 -5.69
C ALA A 331 9.28 -6.39 -6.69
N THR A 332 10.57 -6.02 -6.74
CA THR A 332 11.58 -6.67 -7.57
C THR A 332 11.79 -8.13 -7.20
N LEU A 333 11.93 -8.42 -5.90
CA LEU A 333 12.17 -9.78 -5.45
C LEU A 333 10.91 -10.67 -5.47
N PHE A 334 9.83 -10.19 -4.86
CA PHE A 334 8.64 -11.02 -4.62
C PHE A 334 7.63 -10.91 -5.75
N GLY A 335 7.49 -9.72 -6.32
CA GLY A 335 6.68 -9.52 -7.52
C GLY A 335 7.38 -9.97 -8.79
N MET A 336 8.70 -10.20 -8.75
CA MET A 336 9.55 -10.46 -9.93
C MET A 336 9.48 -9.32 -10.95
N GLN A 337 9.32 -8.08 -10.47
CA GLN A 337 9.02 -6.91 -11.28
C GLN A 337 9.95 -5.75 -10.92
N GLY A 338 10.71 -5.29 -11.90
CA GLY A 338 11.47 -4.07 -11.73
C GLY A 338 12.33 -3.71 -12.93
N ASP A 339 12.84 -2.48 -12.89
CA ASP A 339 13.78 -1.94 -13.87
C ASP A 339 15.21 -2.39 -13.56
N ILE A 340 16.13 -2.17 -14.50
CA ILE A 340 17.54 -2.57 -14.38
C ILE A 340 18.15 -2.06 -13.06
N VAL A 341 17.87 -0.83 -12.68
CA VAL A 341 18.37 -0.23 -11.43
C VAL A 341 17.84 -0.97 -10.19
N GLU A 342 16.56 -1.34 -10.18
CA GLU A 342 15.94 -2.04 -9.05
C GLU A 342 16.51 -3.46 -8.91
N TRP A 343 16.74 -4.15 -10.04
CA TRP A 343 17.43 -5.45 -10.06
C TRP A 343 18.87 -5.36 -9.59
N LEU A 344 19.61 -4.32 -9.98
CA LEU A 344 20.97 -4.08 -9.51
C LEU A 344 20.99 -3.83 -7.99
N ILE A 345 20.07 -3.01 -7.48
CA ILE A 345 19.91 -2.77 -6.03
C ILE A 345 19.62 -4.09 -5.32
N LEU A 346 18.67 -4.89 -5.81
CA LEU A 346 18.34 -6.19 -5.23
C LEU A 346 19.57 -7.10 -5.20
N MET A 347 20.32 -7.20 -6.31
CA MET A 347 21.54 -8.01 -6.38
C MET A 347 22.56 -7.59 -5.34
N VAL A 348 22.87 -6.29 -5.25
CA VAL A 348 23.81 -5.75 -4.25
C VAL A 348 23.32 -6.06 -2.84
N VAL A 349 22.03 -5.93 -2.57
CA VAL A 349 21.44 -6.20 -1.26
C VAL A 349 21.54 -7.68 -0.89
N LEU A 350 21.22 -8.59 -1.80
CA LEU A 350 21.27 -10.03 -1.55
C LEU A 350 22.71 -10.52 -1.38
N LEU A 351 23.64 -10.06 -2.22
CA LEU A 351 25.07 -10.35 -2.07
C LEU A 351 25.61 -9.83 -0.73
N SER A 352 25.26 -8.60 -0.37
CA SER A 352 25.66 -8.02 0.93
C SER A 352 25.05 -8.77 2.11
N ALA A 353 23.84 -9.32 1.94
CA ALA A 353 23.16 -10.11 2.96
C ALA A 353 23.83 -11.47 3.23
N LEU A 354 24.63 -11.99 2.29
CA LEU A 354 25.46 -13.18 2.52
C LEU A 354 26.56 -12.93 3.55
N PHE A 355 27.04 -11.69 3.68
CA PHE A 355 28.13 -11.34 4.60
C PHE A 355 27.61 -10.61 5.86
N ILE A 356 26.52 -9.86 5.74
CA ILE A 356 25.95 -9.04 6.82
C ILE A 356 24.49 -9.44 7.05
N ARG A 357 24.21 -10.04 8.22
CA ARG A 357 22.85 -10.43 8.63
C ARG A 357 21.90 -9.22 8.54
N ARG A 358 20.80 -9.40 7.80
CA ARG A 358 19.76 -8.38 7.60
C ARG A 358 20.31 -7.03 7.11
N PHE A 359 21.25 -7.06 6.16
CA PHE A 359 21.87 -5.89 5.55
C PHE A 359 20.85 -4.77 5.24
N TRP A 360 19.83 -5.03 4.40
CA TRP A 360 18.82 -4.03 4.06
C TRP A 360 18.10 -3.46 5.27
N CYS A 361 17.64 -4.32 6.17
CA CYS A 361 16.90 -3.91 7.37
C CYS A 361 17.75 -3.03 8.29
N ARG A 362 19.06 -3.25 8.31
CA ARG A 362 20.00 -2.49 9.14
C ARG A 362 20.35 -1.14 8.52
N PHE A 363 20.59 -1.08 7.21
CA PHE A 363 21.15 0.10 6.56
C PHE A 363 20.13 0.99 5.84
N PHE A 364 19.06 0.42 5.29
CA PHE A 364 18.17 1.15 4.38
C PHE A 364 16.71 1.09 4.79
N CYS A 365 16.22 -0.03 5.33
CA CYS A 365 14.77 -0.20 5.44
C CYS A 365 14.12 0.73 6.49
N PRO A 366 13.01 1.40 6.12
CA PRO A 366 12.31 2.34 6.98
C PRO A 366 11.48 1.66 8.06
N GLY A 367 11.11 0.38 7.88
CA GLY A 367 10.32 -0.39 8.85
C GLY A 367 10.98 -0.48 10.23
N MET A 368 12.33 -0.44 10.30
CA MET A 368 13.02 -0.39 11.60
C MET A 368 12.79 0.96 12.33
N ILE A 369 12.67 2.07 11.60
CA ILE A 369 12.36 3.38 12.19
C ILE A 369 10.95 3.36 12.78
N PHE A 370 9.97 2.91 11.99
CA PHE A 370 8.57 2.83 12.41
C PHE A 370 8.41 2.02 13.71
N ASN A 371 9.01 0.84 13.73
CA ASN A 371 8.99 -0.01 14.91
C ASN A 371 9.72 0.60 16.12
N ARG A 372 10.84 1.31 15.91
CA ARG A 372 11.53 2.06 16.99
C ARG A 372 10.66 3.16 17.57
N ILE A 373 9.86 3.85 16.75
CA ILE A 373 8.92 4.88 17.20
C ILE A 373 7.86 4.25 18.12
N ILE A 374 7.25 3.14 17.70
CA ILE A 374 6.22 2.44 18.50
C ILE A 374 6.76 2.03 19.87
N LEU A 375 7.94 1.39 19.91
CA LEU A 375 8.52 0.95 21.18
C LEU A 375 8.94 2.12 22.08
N ARG A 376 9.43 3.22 21.51
CA ARG A 376 9.76 4.42 22.28
C ARG A 376 8.52 5.03 22.92
N LEU A 377 7.40 5.10 22.18
CA LEU A 377 6.11 5.55 22.71
C LEU A 377 5.65 4.66 23.89
N ARG A 378 5.77 3.34 23.76
CA ARG A 378 5.47 2.40 24.83
C ARG A 378 6.32 2.66 26.08
N HIS A 379 7.62 2.83 25.92
CA HIS A 379 8.52 3.12 27.04
C HIS A 379 8.10 4.40 27.78
N HIS A 380 7.83 5.49 27.05
CA HIS A 380 7.32 6.72 27.65
C HIS A 380 5.97 6.52 28.36
N TRP A 381 5.07 5.73 27.79
CA TRP A 381 3.77 5.42 28.39
C TRP A 381 3.91 4.61 29.70
N ILE A 382 4.80 3.61 29.73
CA ILE A 382 5.09 2.83 30.95
C ILE A 382 5.74 3.73 32.01
N ASP A 383 6.70 4.58 31.63
CA ASP A 383 7.34 5.53 32.55
C ASP A 383 6.34 6.53 33.11
N PHE A 384 5.42 7.03 32.27
CA PHE A 384 4.32 7.90 32.70
C PHE A 384 3.40 7.19 33.68
N LYS A 385 2.96 5.96 33.38
CA LYS A 385 2.10 5.16 34.28
C LYS A 385 2.78 4.89 35.63
N ARG A 386 4.08 4.58 35.62
CA ARG A 386 4.88 4.40 36.85
C ARG A 386 4.95 5.68 37.68
N LYS A 387 5.21 6.83 37.05
CA LYS A 387 5.25 8.14 37.74
C LYS A 387 3.89 8.57 38.28
N PHE A 388 2.81 8.31 37.54
CA PHE A 388 1.45 8.61 37.96
C PHE A 388 1.02 7.70 39.12
N GLY A 389 1.32 6.40 39.05
CA GLY A 389 1.10 5.46 40.16
C GLY A 389 1.90 5.82 41.41
N ALA A 390 3.15 6.28 41.25
CA ALA A 390 3.96 6.77 42.38
C ALA A 390 3.37 8.05 43.01
N LYS A 391 2.80 8.96 42.22
CA LYS A 391 2.12 10.17 42.73
C LYS A 391 0.83 9.85 43.48
N LEU A 392 0.06 8.86 43.04
CA LEU A 392 -1.15 8.40 43.75
C LEU A 392 -0.80 7.78 45.11
N ASN A 393 0.29 7.00 45.18
CA ASN A 393 0.76 6.42 46.44
C ASN A 393 1.39 7.45 47.40
N GLN A 394 1.84 8.61 46.92
CA GLN A 394 2.35 9.71 47.74
C GLN A 394 1.23 10.64 48.26
N GLY A 395 -0.01 10.47 47.80
CA GLY A 395 -1.17 11.27 48.21
C GLY A 395 -1.97 10.73 49.40
N CYS A 396 -1.61 9.55 49.94
CA CYS A 396 -2.13 9.07 51.22
C CYS A 396 -1.10 9.38 52.31
N PRO A 397 -1.26 10.44 53.13
CA PRO A 397 -0.52 10.53 54.37
C PRO A 397 -0.93 9.33 55.23
N ALA A 398 0.03 8.56 55.70
CA ALA A 398 -0.19 7.56 56.72
C ALA A 398 -0.92 8.24 57.89
N GLN A 399 -2.18 7.88 58.12
CA GLN A 399 -2.86 8.24 59.36
C GLN A 399 -2.08 7.58 60.48
N ASN A 400 -1.45 8.42 61.30
CA ASN A 400 -0.92 8.06 62.60
C ASN A 400 -2.01 7.34 63.40
N SER A 401 -1.84 6.05 63.66
CA SER A 401 -2.55 5.37 64.74
C SER A 401 -1.81 5.68 66.04
N VAL A 402 -2.28 6.72 66.71
CA VAL A 402 -2.08 7.02 68.13
C VAL A 402 -3.12 6.19 68.90
N ASP A 403 -2.69 5.65 70.05
CA ASP A 403 -3.46 4.99 71.13
C ASP A 403 -4.01 3.57 70.87
N GLN A 404 -3.40 2.53 71.45
CA GLN A 404 -3.51 2.12 72.87
C GLN A 404 -2.45 1.08 73.23
#